data_AF-A0A1S2P1K1-F1
#
_entry.id   AF-A0A1S2P1K1-F1
#
_cell.length_a   1.000
_cell.length_b   1.000
_cell.length_c   1.000
_cell.angle_alpha   90.00
_cell.angle_beta   90.00
_cell.angle_gamma   90.00
#
_symmetry.space_group_name_H-M   'P 1'
#
loop_
_entity.id
_entity.type
_entity.pdbx_description
1 polymer ?
#
loop_
_entity_poly.entity_id
_entity_poly.type
_entity_poly.pdbx_seq_one_letter_code
_entity_poly.pdbx_strand_id
1 'polypeptide(L)'
;MFWIRRRTRRAEQPDERLPDREFLALVKASLEAFAPGLTEGAELKGNSLLSPHGWAVAVAPPLHGGGRHYDLVALPDVSIQPDVPCFVDCVVAMSADPREAADAWVQTAGACLLELLDQRKRFADQAGPDHRRGVPGWHSIISGAVAFGVDTTENRRMQHALLDANVLHRIADTFTADLESPYFNGVKVFYGGRPGAMETEIRVNGERHEAASAAMAALNLPEPTAFTAVRYYALLLPLPADAAAPNDLATGLDAHHAHGAECSCGGELNPEHPGFELDLPHLIAELSEEERAKRVQVDTGTMMVADGIGNFLKVRLPVPLADSRTVVYLVWIYLAARVIEEVVTRVHDGTLPGHRFEGLLCNAVGPWGEETLRAPVVLEGQPVRREGRVPYCEVVESTHPLLAKVLNHHWPAEFVLGERDPRLSR
;
A
#
# COMPACT_ATOMS: atom_id res chain seq x y z
N MET A 1 24.60 44.05 -32.23
CA MET A 1 23.38 44.35 -31.44
C MET A 1 22.58 43.07 -31.25
N PHE A 2 22.91 42.28 -30.22
CA PHE A 2 22.11 41.11 -29.84
C PHE A 2 21.11 41.53 -28.76
N TRP A 3 19.82 41.46 -29.08
CA TRP A 3 18.74 41.70 -28.12
C TRP A 3 18.60 40.49 -27.20
N ILE A 4 19.14 40.59 -25.99
CA ILE A 4 18.84 39.69 -24.87
C ILE A 4 17.43 40.03 -24.39
N ARG A 5 16.42 39.26 -24.82
CA ARG A 5 15.15 39.20 -24.10
C ARG A 5 15.39 38.42 -22.80
N ARG A 6 15.61 39.14 -21.70
CA ARG A 6 15.41 38.61 -20.35
C ARG A 6 13.98 38.06 -20.31
N ARG A 7 13.83 36.74 -20.24
CA ARG A 7 12.58 36.14 -19.75
C ARG A 7 12.40 36.67 -18.34
N THR A 8 11.38 37.51 -18.16
CA THR A 8 10.81 37.80 -16.85
C THR A 8 10.54 36.45 -16.18
N ARG A 9 11.24 36.19 -15.07
CA ARG A 9 10.87 35.13 -14.13
C ARG A 9 9.38 35.31 -13.86
N ARG A 10 8.56 34.39 -14.36
CA ARG A 10 7.17 34.26 -13.91
C ARG A 10 7.29 34.09 -12.40
N ALA A 11 6.69 34.99 -11.63
CA ALA A 11 6.65 34.86 -10.19
C ALA A 11 6.14 33.45 -9.87
N GLU A 12 6.99 32.66 -9.21
CA GLU A 12 6.59 31.38 -8.62
C GLU A 12 5.41 31.70 -7.70
N GLN A 13 4.23 31.17 -8.04
CA GLN A 13 3.13 31.12 -7.09
C GLN A 13 3.64 30.30 -5.89
N PRO A 14 3.40 30.75 -4.65
CA PRO A 14 3.75 29.94 -3.50
C PRO A 14 3.09 28.57 -3.65
N ASP A 15 3.85 27.50 -3.41
CA ASP A 15 3.32 26.13 -3.38
C ASP A 15 2.24 26.08 -2.29
N GLU A 16 0.97 26.04 -2.71
CA GLU A 16 -0.19 25.93 -1.82
C GLU A 16 -0.34 24.51 -1.26
N ARG A 17 0.53 23.59 -1.66
CA ARG A 17 0.69 22.25 -1.07
C ARG A 17 1.63 22.34 0.12
N LEU A 18 1.16 21.90 1.29
CA LEU A 18 2.07 21.55 2.37
C LEU A 18 2.99 20.39 1.96
N PRO A 19 4.22 20.36 2.49
CA PRO A 19 5.06 19.17 2.47
C PRO A 19 4.32 17.95 3.01
N ASP A 20 4.60 16.77 2.45
CA ASP A 20 3.88 15.53 2.77
C ASP A 20 3.85 15.22 4.28
N ARG A 21 4.98 15.44 4.96
CA ARG A 21 5.11 15.26 6.41
C ARG A 21 4.22 16.21 7.21
N GLU A 22 4.09 17.46 6.77
CA GLU A 22 3.23 18.45 7.43
C GLU A 22 1.74 18.14 7.19
N PHE A 23 1.39 17.72 5.98
CA PHE A 23 0.05 17.26 5.68
C PHE A 23 -0.32 16.00 6.50
N LEU A 24 0.60 15.04 6.64
CA LEU A 24 0.39 13.86 7.49
C LEU A 24 0.28 14.20 8.98
N ALA A 25 0.88 15.30 9.44
CA ALA A 25 0.64 15.79 10.80
C ALA A 25 -0.82 16.26 10.98
N LEU A 26 -1.43 16.85 9.94
CA LEU A 26 -2.86 17.17 9.93
C LEU A 26 -3.70 15.89 9.90
N VAL A 27 -3.35 14.90 9.07
CA VAL A 27 -4.03 13.60 9.04
C VAL A 27 -3.98 12.92 10.41
N LYS A 28 -2.81 12.90 11.07
CA LYS A 28 -2.65 12.38 12.43
C LYS A 28 -3.58 13.10 13.41
N ALA A 29 -3.59 14.43 13.41
CA ALA A 29 -4.45 15.22 14.30
C ALA A 29 -5.93 15.00 14.03
N SER A 30 -6.33 14.85 12.77
CA SER A 30 -7.71 14.56 12.36
C SER A 30 -8.12 13.15 12.77
N LEU A 31 -7.25 12.14 12.62
CA LEU A 31 -7.47 10.77 13.10
C LEU A 31 -7.65 10.74 14.61
N GLU A 32 -6.80 11.44 15.36
CA GLU A 32 -6.91 11.55 16.82
C GLU A 32 -8.21 12.23 17.26
N ALA A 33 -8.63 13.29 16.57
CA ALA A 33 -9.90 13.96 16.85
C ALA A 33 -11.12 13.07 16.51
N PHE A 34 -11.01 12.26 15.46
CA PHE A 34 -12.09 11.37 15.01
C PHE A 34 -12.19 10.09 15.85
N ALA A 35 -11.05 9.55 16.31
CA ALA A 35 -10.94 8.38 17.16
C ALA A 35 -9.84 8.60 18.22
N PRO A 36 -10.19 9.16 19.40
CA PRO A 36 -9.22 9.45 20.46
C PRO A 36 -8.43 8.22 20.92
N GLY A 37 -7.12 8.39 21.13
CA GLY A 37 -6.16 7.36 21.52
C GLY A 37 -5.60 6.54 20.35
N LEU A 38 -6.20 6.62 19.15
CA LEU A 38 -5.77 5.83 18.00
C LEU A 38 -4.32 6.14 17.57
N THR A 39 -3.90 7.40 17.69
CA THR A 39 -2.57 7.85 17.22
C THR A 39 -1.54 7.92 18.34
N GLU A 40 -1.86 7.37 19.51
CA GLU A 40 -0.93 7.24 20.63
C GLU A 40 0.28 6.42 20.19
N GLY A 41 1.48 6.96 20.41
CA GLY A 41 2.74 6.34 19.96
C GLY A 41 2.98 6.36 18.44
N ALA A 42 2.05 6.86 17.62
CA ALA A 42 2.27 6.92 16.16
C ALA A 42 3.33 7.95 15.77
N GLU A 43 4.21 7.59 14.84
CA GLU A 43 5.37 8.39 14.42
C GLU A 43 5.24 8.88 12.98
N LEU A 44 5.74 10.09 12.73
CA LEU A 44 5.87 10.64 11.38
C LEU A 44 7.31 10.44 10.89
N LYS A 45 7.49 9.57 9.88
CA LYS A 45 8.78 9.29 9.24
C LYS A 45 8.67 9.50 7.74
N GLY A 46 9.47 10.43 7.20
CA GLY A 46 9.43 10.77 5.78
C GLY A 46 8.03 11.20 5.32
N ASN A 47 7.48 10.47 4.35
CA ASN A 47 6.14 10.60 3.79
C ASN A 47 5.13 9.64 4.42
N SER A 48 5.36 9.15 5.64
CA SER A 48 4.53 8.14 6.30
C SER A 48 4.20 8.49 7.76
N LEU A 49 2.98 8.15 8.16
CA LEU A 49 2.49 8.07 9.53
C LEU A 49 2.40 6.59 9.91
N LEU A 50 3.20 6.17 10.89
CA LEU A 50 3.33 4.77 11.31
C LEU A 50 2.72 4.59 12.68
N SER A 51 1.82 3.62 12.83
CA SER A 51 1.24 3.27 14.12
C SER A 51 2.01 2.13 14.77
N PRO A 52 2.20 2.16 16.10
CA PRO A 52 2.70 1.00 16.84
C PRO A 52 1.74 -0.20 16.76
N HIS A 53 0.49 0.03 16.36
CA HIS A 53 -0.53 -1.02 16.21
C HIS A 53 -0.51 -1.71 14.83
N GLY A 54 0.52 -1.48 14.02
CA GLY A 54 0.74 -2.21 12.77
C GLY A 54 0.00 -1.65 11.56
N TRP A 55 -0.67 -0.50 11.65
CA TRP A 55 -1.21 0.22 10.48
C TRP A 55 -0.33 1.42 10.10
N ALA A 56 -0.41 1.86 8.85
CA ALA A 56 0.27 3.05 8.37
C ALA A 56 -0.57 3.84 7.37
N VAL A 57 -0.25 5.12 7.23
CA VAL A 57 -0.78 6.02 6.19
C VAL A 57 0.38 6.77 5.56
N ALA A 58 0.51 6.70 4.24
CA ALA A 58 1.57 7.38 3.51
C ALA A 58 1.01 8.32 2.45
N VAL A 59 1.79 9.34 2.08
CA VAL A 59 1.53 10.17 0.89
C VAL A 59 2.39 9.61 -0.25
N ALA A 60 1.73 9.15 -1.31
CA ALA A 60 2.38 8.71 -2.52
C ALA A 60 2.81 9.90 -3.39
N PRO A 61 3.82 9.72 -4.27
CA PRO A 61 4.08 10.67 -5.35
C PRO A 61 2.79 10.96 -6.13
N PRO A 62 2.56 12.21 -6.58
CA PRO A 62 1.32 12.57 -7.26
C PRO A 62 1.08 11.66 -8.47
N LEU A 63 0.00 10.87 -8.42
CA LEU A 63 -0.40 9.99 -9.52
C LEU A 63 -1.30 10.75 -10.50
N HIS A 64 -2.01 11.76 -10.01
CA HIS A 64 -2.91 12.61 -10.79
C HIS A 64 -3.19 13.93 -10.06
N GLY A 65 -3.84 14.87 -10.75
CA GLY A 65 -4.24 16.16 -10.18
C GLY A 65 -3.15 17.25 -10.21
N GLY A 66 -3.54 18.48 -9.88
CA GLY A 66 -2.64 19.64 -9.80
C GLY A 66 -1.94 19.75 -8.45
N GLY A 67 -1.16 20.83 -8.27
CA GLY A 67 -0.33 21.06 -7.07
C GLY A 67 -1.04 21.21 -5.71
N ARG A 68 -2.33 20.88 -5.58
CA ARG A 68 -3.06 20.87 -4.29
C ARG A 68 -3.59 19.48 -3.92
N HIS A 69 -3.14 18.47 -4.65
CA HIS A 69 -3.61 17.09 -4.56
C HIS A 69 -2.70 16.27 -3.64
N TYR A 70 -3.31 15.42 -2.82
CA TYR A 70 -2.63 14.45 -1.97
C TYR A 70 -3.18 13.06 -2.28
N ASP A 71 -2.31 12.18 -2.77
CA ASP A 71 -2.57 10.76 -2.95
C ASP A 71 -2.16 10.03 -1.66
N LEU A 72 -3.12 9.52 -0.91
CA LEU A 72 -2.87 8.78 0.32
C LEU A 72 -3.01 7.29 0.10
N VAL A 73 -2.09 6.54 0.68
CA VAL A 73 -2.09 5.09 0.74
C VAL A 73 -2.31 4.69 2.19
N ALA A 74 -3.38 3.95 2.46
CA ALA A 74 -3.64 3.35 3.76
C ALA A 74 -3.19 1.89 3.75
N LEU A 75 -2.44 1.49 4.77
CA LEU A 75 -1.94 0.13 4.98
C LEU A 75 -2.49 -0.38 6.31
N PRO A 76 -3.58 -1.17 6.33
CA PRO A 76 -4.20 -1.62 7.57
C PRO A 76 -3.34 -2.59 8.38
N ASP A 77 -2.49 -3.36 7.71
CA ASP A 77 -1.57 -4.29 8.37
C ASP A 77 -0.23 -4.31 7.61
N VAL A 78 0.72 -3.55 8.13
CA VAL A 78 2.09 -3.53 7.63
C VAL A 78 2.83 -4.82 7.97
N SER A 79 2.32 -5.71 8.82
CA SER A 79 2.98 -7.00 9.08
C SER A 79 2.74 -8.04 7.98
N ILE A 80 1.71 -7.86 7.13
CA ILE A 80 1.41 -8.76 6.01
C ILE A 80 2.31 -8.39 4.84
N GLN A 81 3.35 -9.20 4.63
CA GLN A 81 4.41 -8.90 3.68
C GLN A 81 4.65 -10.04 2.73
N PRO A 82 4.97 -9.73 1.48
CA PRO A 82 5.32 -8.41 0.92
C PRO A 82 4.13 -7.75 0.21
N ASP A 83 2.97 -8.40 0.24
CA ASP A 83 1.75 -8.00 -0.43
C ASP A 83 0.88 -7.21 0.55
N VAL A 84 1.45 -6.12 1.06
CA VAL A 84 0.79 -5.28 2.07
C VAL A 84 -0.59 -4.91 1.56
N PRO A 85 -1.66 -5.33 2.24
CA PRO A 85 -2.98 -4.88 1.89
C PRO A 85 -2.97 -3.35 1.96
N CYS A 86 -3.25 -2.69 0.85
CA CYS A 86 -3.34 -1.24 0.84
C CYS A 86 -4.45 -0.77 -0.08
N PHE A 87 -4.99 0.39 0.23
CA PHE A 87 -5.95 1.06 -0.63
C PHE A 87 -5.56 2.52 -0.79
N VAL A 88 -5.90 3.05 -1.95
CA VAL A 88 -5.52 4.39 -2.36
C VAL A 88 -6.75 5.28 -2.42
N ASP A 89 -6.60 6.47 -1.87
CA ASP A 89 -7.57 7.54 -2.00
C ASP A 89 -6.85 8.86 -2.24
N CYS A 90 -7.54 9.83 -2.82
CA CYS A 90 -7.00 11.15 -3.02
C CYS A 90 -7.91 12.26 -2.51
N VAL A 91 -7.29 13.31 -1.98
CA VAL A 91 -7.96 14.53 -1.52
C VAL A 91 -7.30 15.78 -2.08
N VAL A 92 -8.09 16.85 -2.17
CA VAL A 92 -7.67 18.15 -2.68
C VAL A 92 -8.02 19.21 -1.65
N ALA A 93 -7.09 20.13 -1.39
CA ALA A 93 -7.36 21.35 -0.63
C ALA A 93 -8.22 22.32 -1.47
N MET A 94 -9.51 22.03 -1.62
CA MET A 94 -10.43 22.76 -2.49
C MET A 94 -10.63 24.23 -2.06
N SER A 95 -10.62 24.48 -0.75
CA SER A 95 -10.67 25.80 -0.11
C SER A 95 -9.29 26.47 0.04
N ALA A 96 -8.23 25.85 -0.49
CA ALA A 96 -6.83 26.14 -0.16
C ALA A 96 -6.48 25.91 1.32
N ASP A 97 -7.32 25.19 2.07
CA ASP A 97 -7.00 24.70 3.41
C ASP A 97 -6.66 23.19 3.39
N PRO A 98 -5.38 22.83 3.56
CA PRO A 98 -4.95 21.43 3.70
C PRO A 98 -5.59 20.70 4.88
N ARG A 99 -6.02 21.41 5.93
CA ARG A 99 -6.70 20.80 7.08
C ARG A 99 -8.05 20.20 6.66
N GLU A 100 -8.82 20.92 5.86
CA GLU A 100 -10.09 20.42 5.34
C GLU A 100 -9.90 19.18 4.46
N ALA A 101 -8.80 19.12 3.69
CA ALA A 101 -8.46 17.94 2.90
C ALA A 101 -8.10 16.72 3.79
N ALA A 102 -7.34 16.93 4.87
CA ALA A 102 -7.04 15.89 5.85
C ALA A 102 -8.31 15.40 6.56
N ASP A 103 -9.17 16.31 7.02
CA ASP A 103 -10.45 15.98 7.65
C ASP A 103 -11.37 15.21 6.70
N ALA A 104 -11.42 15.60 5.41
CA ALA A 104 -12.18 14.91 4.38
C ALA A 104 -11.72 13.47 4.16
N TRP A 105 -10.40 13.24 4.14
CA TRP A 105 -9.84 11.91 4.02
C TRP A 105 -10.21 11.07 5.24
N VAL A 106 -10.00 11.60 6.44
CA VAL A 106 -10.30 10.89 7.70
C VAL A 106 -11.77 10.53 7.82
N GLN A 107 -12.69 11.44 7.49
CA GLN A 107 -14.13 11.18 7.57
C GLN A 107 -14.64 10.21 6.48
N THR A 108 -13.82 9.88 5.48
CA THR A 108 -14.19 8.93 4.42
C THR A 108 -13.28 7.70 4.40
N ALA A 109 -12.18 7.74 3.65
CA ALA A 109 -11.22 6.64 3.55
C ALA A 109 -10.63 6.24 4.91
N GLY A 110 -10.31 7.21 5.78
CA GLY A 110 -9.85 6.95 7.15
C GLY A 110 -10.91 6.24 7.98
N ALA A 111 -12.18 6.64 7.91
CA ALA A 111 -13.27 5.98 8.63
C ALA A 111 -13.42 4.50 8.20
N CYS A 112 -13.22 4.20 6.91
CA CYS A 112 -13.17 2.82 6.43
C CYS A 112 -11.93 2.05 6.93
N LEU A 113 -10.76 2.69 7.01
CA LEU A 113 -9.56 2.10 7.64
C LEU A 113 -9.85 1.70 9.08
N LEU A 114 -10.43 2.61 9.87
CA LEU A 114 -10.71 2.36 11.28
C LEU A 114 -11.76 1.28 11.48
N GLU A 115 -12.80 1.28 10.64
CA GLU A 115 -13.81 0.24 10.68
C GLU A 115 -13.25 -1.14 10.25
N LEU A 116 -12.30 -1.18 9.34
CA LEU A 116 -11.59 -2.41 8.97
C LEU A 116 -10.78 -2.97 10.15
N LEU A 117 -10.14 -2.09 10.93
CA LEU A 117 -9.34 -2.47 12.11
C LEU A 117 -10.21 -2.88 13.32
N ASP A 118 -11.33 -2.19 13.54
CA ASP A 118 -12.17 -2.36 14.74
C ASP A 118 -13.38 -3.30 14.55
N GLN A 119 -13.98 -3.30 13.36
CA GLN A 119 -15.14 -4.13 12.94
C GLN A 119 -16.43 -4.01 13.77
N ARG A 120 -16.59 -2.98 14.62
CA ARG A 120 -17.77 -2.83 15.52
C ARG A 120 -18.84 -1.85 15.02
N LYS A 121 -18.78 -1.44 13.75
CA LYS A 121 -19.67 -0.46 13.11
C LYS A 121 -19.69 0.89 13.82
N ARG A 122 -18.52 1.34 14.28
CA ARG A 122 -18.36 2.61 14.99
C ARG A 122 -18.02 3.75 14.07
N PHE A 123 -17.26 3.47 13.00
CA PHE A 123 -16.68 4.51 12.15
C PHE A 123 -17.30 4.53 10.76
N ALA A 124 -17.69 3.36 10.24
CA ALA A 124 -18.34 3.21 8.95
C ALA A 124 -19.44 2.14 9.00
N ASP A 125 -20.39 2.22 8.06
CA ASP A 125 -21.44 1.21 7.92
C ASP A 125 -20.87 -0.07 7.31
N GLN A 126 -21.38 -1.22 7.75
CA GLN A 126 -21.07 -2.51 7.14
C GLN A 126 -22.32 -3.13 6.51
N ALA A 127 -22.19 -3.56 5.26
CA ALA A 127 -23.23 -4.21 4.47
C ALA A 127 -22.74 -5.56 3.95
N GLY A 128 -23.49 -6.63 4.23
CA GLY A 128 -23.21 -7.95 3.67
C GLY A 128 -23.52 -8.06 2.17
N PRO A 129 -23.16 -9.17 1.52
CA PRO A 129 -23.24 -9.36 0.07
C PRO A 129 -24.66 -9.27 -0.52
N ASP A 130 -25.68 -9.59 0.27
CA ASP A 130 -27.09 -9.50 -0.15
C ASP A 130 -27.78 -8.22 0.35
N HIS A 131 -27.03 -7.33 0.99
CA HIS A 131 -27.60 -6.14 1.60
C HIS A 131 -27.95 -5.09 0.53
N ARG A 132 -29.20 -4.61 0.54
CA ARG A 132 -29.74 -3.64 -0.43
C ARG A 132 -28.98 -2.31 -0.57
N ARG A 133 -28.08 -2.00 0.37
CA ARG A 133 -27.21 -0.79 0.35
C ARG A 133 -25.72 -1.10 0.16
N GLY A 134 -25.36 -2.37 0.00
CA GLY A 134 -24.00 -2.83 -0.28
C GLY A 134 -23.81 -3.15 -1.76
N VAL A 135 -22.59 -3.53 -2.12
CA VAL A 135 -22.28 -4.05 -3.47
C VAL A 135 -22.66 -5.54 -3.53
N PRO A 136 -23.52 -5.97 -4.48
CA PRO A 136 -23.91 -7.37 -4.62
C PRO A 136 -22.71 -8.31 -4.71
N GLY A 137 -22.69 -9.36 -3.87
CA GLY A 137 -21.62 -10.35 -3.84
C GLY A 137 -20.36 -9.95 -3.06
N TRP A 138 -20.34 -8.78 -2.41
CA TRP A 138 -19.19 -8.27 -1.66
C TRP A 138 -19.58 -7.86 -0.25
N HIS A 139 -18.70 -8.08 0.73
CA HIS A 139 -18.84 -7.40 2.02
C HIS A 139 -18.34 -5.96 1.86
N SER A 140 -19.17 -4.98 2.20
CA SER A 140 -18.88 -3.55 2.00
C SER A 140 -18.72 -2.84 3.34
N ILE A 141 -17.62 -2.12 3.52
CA ILE A 141 -17.43 -1.10 4.55
C ILE A 141 -17.60 0.27 3.88
N ILE A 142 -18.58 1.07 4.29
CA ILE A 142 -18.99 2.29 3.57
C ILE A 142 -18.97 3.48 4.54
N SER A 143 -18.17 4.49 4.23
CA SER A 143 -18.12 5.71 5.04
C SER A 143 -19.39 6.54 4.91
N GLY A 144 -19.58 7.50 5.81
CA GLY A 144 -20.51 8.60 5.58
C GLY A 144 -20.14 9.44 4.35
N ALA A 145 -21.09 10.23 3.85
CA ALA A 145 -20.85 11.19 2.79
C ALA A 145 -20.42 12.55 3.36
N VAL A 146 -19.33 13.11 2.85
CA VAL A 146 -18.79 14.42 3.24
C VAL A 146 -18.98 15.39 2.09
N ALA A 147 -19.45 16.60 2.38
CA ALA A 147 -19.66 17.66 1.39
C ALA A 147 -18.77 18.89 1.65
N PHE A 148 -18.42 19.54 0.54
CA PHE A 148 -17.58 20.72 0.47
C PHE A 148 -18.33 21.79 -0.31
N GLY A 149 -18.53 22.93 0.32
CA GLY A 149 -19.28 24.04 -0.23
C GLY A 149 -19.56 25.05 0.86
N VAL A 150 -19.67 26.32 0.48
CA VAL A 150 -19.94 27.40 1.44
C VAL A 150 -21.39 27.37 1.96
N ASP A 151 -22.31 26.77 1.19
CA ASP A 151 -23.71 26.66 1.56
C ASP A 151 -23.98 25.31 2.25
N THR A 152 -24.12 25.36 3.58
CA THR A 152 -24.38 24.15 4.38
C THR A 152 -25.73 23.48 4.10
N THR A 153 -26.71 24.21 3.57
CA THR A 153 -28.02 23.65 3.19
C THR A 153 -27.87 22.87 1.89
N GLU A 154 -27.14 23.43 0.93
CA GLU A 154 -26.85 22.77 -0.34
C GLU A 154 -25.96 21.53 -0.15
N ASN A 155 -24.93 21.62 0.71
CA ASN A 155 -24.11 20.49 1.11
C ASN A 155 -24.97 19.30 1.60
N ARG A 156 -25.91 19.57 2.51
CA ARG A 156 -26.83 18.56 3.04
C ARG A 156 -27.76 17.99 1.98
N ARG A 157 -28.31 18.84 1.10
CA ARG A 157 -29.16 18.40 -0.01
C ARG A 157 -28.41 17.43 -0.93
N MET A 158 -27.19 17.77 -1.31
CA MET A 158 -26.33 16.97 -2.19
C MET A 158 -25.87 15.67 -1.52
N GLN A 159 -25.55 15.69 -0.22
CA GLN A 159 -25.24 14.49 0.57
C GLN A 159 -26.41 13.51 0.58
N HIS A 160 -27.62 13.98 0.91
CA HIS A 160 -28.80 13.12 0.91
C HIS A 160 -29.10 12.56 -0.48
N ALA A 161 -29.02 13.39 -1.53
CA ALA A 161 -29.23 12.92 -2.89
C ALA A 161 -28.26 11.79 -3.30
N LEU A 162 -26.98 11.92 -2.90
CA LEU A 162 -25.97 10.90 -3.19
C LEU A 162 -26.23 9.59 -2.40
N LEU A 163 -26.59 9.70 -1.11
CA LEU A 163 -26.87 8.55 -0.25
C LEU A 163 -28.16 7.83 -0.68
N ASP A 164 -29.22 8.56 -0.97
CA ASP A 164 -30.53 8.02 -1.40
C ASP A 164 -30.44 7.32 -2.75
N ALA A 165 -29.56 7.80 -3.64
CA ALA A 165 -29.35 7.20 -4.94
C ALA A 165 -28.71 5.81 -4.89
N ASN A 166 -28.12 5.41 -3.75
CA ASN A 166 -27.51 4.10 -3.55
C ASN A 166 -26.52 3.75 -4.68
N VAL A 167 -25.62 4.69 -4.99
CA VAL A 167 -24.79 4.69 -6.21
C VAL A 167 -24.02 3.38 -6.36
N LEU A 168 -23.26 2.96 -5.35
CA LEU A 168 -22.43 1.73 -5.43
C LEU A 168 -23.24 0.50 -5.82
N HIS A 169 -24.40 0.30 -5.20
CA HIS A 169 -25.26 -0.84 -5.49
C HIS A 169 -25.76 -0.81 -6.94
N ARG A 170 -26.17 0.36 -7.43
CA ARG A 170 -26.78 0.52 -8.76
C ARG A 170 -25.77 0.41 -9.91
N ILE A 171 -24.50 0.67 -9.66
CA ILE A 171 -23.44 0.63 -10.70
C ILE A 171 -22.48 -0.55 -10.50
N ALA A 172 -22.72 -1.43 -9.54
CA ALA A 172 -21.83 -2.54 -9.18
C ALA A 172 -21.39 -3.38 -10.39
N ASP A 173 -22.33 -3.71 -11.28
CA ASP A 173 -22.08 -4.53 -12.48
C ASP A 173 -21.09 -3.90 -13.46
N THR A 174 -20.77 -2.61 -13.31
CA THR A 174 -19.87 -1.89 -14.21
C THR A 174 -18.40 -1.93 -13.82
N PHE A 175 -18.07 -2.34 -12.59
CA PHE A 175 -16.70 -2.31 -12.08
C PHE A 175 -16.30 -3.53 -11.25
N THR A 176 -17.26 -4.35 -10.80
CA THR A 176 -16.96 -5.50 -9.93
C THR A 176 -16.09 -6.58 -10.59
N ALA A 177 -16.11 -6.67 -11.92
CA ALA A 177 -15.23 -7.57 -12.68
C ALA A 177 -13.75 -7.12 -12.67
N ASP A 178 -13.49 -5.86 -12.38
CA ASP A 178 -12.16 -5.22 -12.40
C ASP A 178 -11.56 -5.13 -10.98
N LEU A 179 -12.13 -5.84 -10.01
CA LEU A 179 -11.66 -5.88 -8.62
C LEU A 179 -10.57 -6.96 -8.48
N GLU A 180 -9.31 -6.52 -8.41
CA GLU A 180 -8.15 -7.41 -8.47
C GLU A 180 -7.58 -7.79 -7.10
N SER A 181 -7.80 -6.97 -6.07
CA SER A 181 -7.17 -7.19 -4.75
C SER A 181 -7.86 -8.34 -4.00
N PRO A 182 -7.09 -9.33 -3.51
CA PRO A 182 -7.63 -10.44 -2.73
C PRO A 182 -7.97 -10.06 -1.28
N TYR A 183 -7.58 -8.87 -0.82
CA TYR A 183 -7.82 -8.43 0.56
C TYR A 183 -9.05 -7.51 0.63
N PHE A 184 -9.02 -6.43 -0.15
CA PHE A 184 -10.08 -5.46 -0.29
C PHE A 184 -9.79 -4.53 -1.46
N ASN A 185 -10.84 -3.98 -2.05
CA ASN A 185 -10.74 -3.00 -3.11
C ASN A 185 -11.37 -1.69 -2.67
N GLY A 186 -10.68 -0.58 -2.91
CA GLY A 186 -11.13 0.75 -2.54
C GLY A 186 -11.97 1.38 -3.63
N VAL A 187 -13.16 1.89 -3.31
CA VAL A 187 -14.02 2.59 -4.24
C VAL A 187 -14.34 4.00 -3.72
N LYS A 188 -13.85 5.01 -4.43
CA LYS A 188 -14.19 6.41 -4.18
C LYS A 188 -15.39 6.79 -5.04
N VAL A 189 -16.39 7.42 -4.41
CA VAL A 189 -17.50 8.06 -5.10
C VAL A 189 -17.38 9.56 -4.92
N PHE A 190 -17.30 10.31 -6.02
CA PHE A 190 -17.24 11.76 -6.01
C PHE A 190 -18.31 12.35 -6.93
N TYR A 191 -18.98 13.39 -6.44
CA TYR A 191 -20.14 13.99 -7.06
C TYR A 191 -20.22 15.48 -6.78
N GLY A 192 -20.26 16.32 -7.81
CA GLY A 192 -20.58 17.74 -7.69
C GLY A 192 -19.61 18.63 -8.46
N GLY A 193 -19.62 19.93 -8.15
CA GLY A 193 -18.89 20.94 -8.91
C GLY A 193 -19.58 22.29 -8.86
N ARG A 194 -19.37 23.10 -9.90
CA ARG A 194 -20.10 24.37 -10.07
C ARG A 194 -21.39 24.14 -10.87
N PRO A 195 -22.41 25.00 -10.73
CA PRO A 195 -23.59 24.95 -11.59
C PRO A 195 -23.19 24.92 -13.07
N GLY A 196 -23.73 23.97 -13.85
CA GLY A 196 -23.38 23.77 -15.27
C GLY A 196 -21.99 23.17 -15.55
N ALA A 197 -21.23 22.82 -14.51
CA ALA A 197 -19.94 22.15 -14.60
C ALA A 197 -19.83 21.08 -13.49
N MET A 198 -20.83 20.20 -13.44
CA MET A 198 -20.89 19.08 -12.52
C MET A 198 -19.97 17.95 -12.97
N GLU A 199 -19.30 17.31 -12.01
CA GLU A 199 -18.50 16.12 -12.22
C GLU A 199 -19.06 14.94 -11.43
N THR A 200 -19.04 13.77 -12.07
CA THR A 200 -19.28 12.46 -11.46
C THR A 200 -18.05 11.62 -11.70
N GLU A 201 -17.45 11.11 -10.64
CA GLU A 201 -16.26 10.29 -10.70
C GLU A 201 -16.39 9.10 -9.77
N ILE A 202 -16.16 7.92 -10.33
CA ILE A 202 -15.90 6.70 -9.60
C ILE A 202 -14.43 6.36 -9.78
N ARG A 203 -13.74 6.11 -8.68
CA ARG A 203 -12.40 5.53 -8.71
C ARG A 203 -12.39 4.17 -8.06
N VAL A 204 -11.68 3.24 -8.68
CA VAL A 204 -11.42 1.91 -8.14
C VAL A 204 -9.92 1.82 -7.92
N ASN A 205 -9.50 1.48 -6.69
CA ASN A 205 -8.10 1.36 -6.27
C ASN A 205 -7.24 2.60 -6.62
N GLY A 206 -7.84 3.80 -6.55
CA GLY A 206 -7.19 5.08 -6.83
C GLY A 206 -7.27 5.55 -8.29
N GLU A 207 -7.65 4.67 -9.21
CA GLU A 207 -7.74 4.97 -10.65
C GLU A 207 -9.16 5.32 -11.07
N ARG A 208 -9.30 6.30 -11.97
CA ARG A 208 -10.62 6.68 -12.51
C ARG A 208 -11.17 5.53 -13.34
N HIS A 209 -12.38 5.09 -12.99
CA HIS A 209 -13.08 4.03 -13.69
C HIS A 209 -14.12 4.63 -14.64
N GLU A 210 -13.82 4.66 -15.95
CA GLU A 210 -14.65 5.39 -16.92
C GLU A 210 -16.08 4.82 -17.04
N ALA A 211 -16.24 3.50 -17.12
CA ALA A 211 -17.56 2.88 -17.24
C ALA A 211 -18.45 3.17 -16.03
N ALA A 212 -17.93 2.99 -14.81
CA ALA A 212 -18.63 3.30 -13.57
C ALA A 212 -18.92 4.81 -13.41
N SER A 213 -18.00 5.68 -13.81
CA SER A 213 -18.20 7.13 -13.80
C SER A 213 -19.32 7.56 -14.76
N ALA A 214 -19.38 6.97 -15.95
CA ALA A 214 -20.45 7.20 -16.91
C ALA A 214 -21.80 6.64 -16.40
N ALA A 215 -21.79 5.46 -15.77
CA ALA A 215 -23.00 4.88 -15.17
C ALA A 215 -23.53 5.74 -14.02
N MET A 216 -22.65 6.29 -13.19
CA MET A 216 -23.02 7.25 -12.16
C MET A 216 -23.62 8.54 -12.75
N ALA A 217 -23.03 9.07 -13.84
CA ALA A 217 -23.57 10.23 -14.54
C ALA A 217 -25.01 9.98 -15.03
N ALA A 218 -25.28 8.78 -15.54
CA ALA A 218 -26.60 8.37 -16.02
C ALA A 218 -27.67 8.24 -14.90
N LEU A 219 -27.28 8.30 -13.62
CA LEU A 219 -28.23 8.34 -12.50
C LEU A 219 -28.97 9.68 -12.40
N ASN A 220 -28.53 10.72 -13.13
CA ASN A 220 -29.16 12.05 -13.17
C ASN A 220 -29.37 12.65 -11.77
N LEU A 221 -28.34 12.56 -10.93
CA LEU A 221 -28.32 13.20 -9.62
C LEU A 221 -28.47 14.73 -9.76
N PRO A 222 -29.11 15.41 -8.79
CA PRO A 222 -29.54 16.79 -8.93
C PRO A 222 -28.37 17.80 -8.89
N GLU A 223 -28.18 18.58 -9.95
CA GLU A 223 -27.09 19.57 -10.03
C GLU A 223 -27.01 20.54 -8.83
N PRO A 224 -25.79 20.99 -8.46
CA PRO A 224 -25.61 21.99 -7.43
C PRO A 224 -26.00 23.40 -7.91
N THR A 225 -26.58 24.21 -7.03
CA THR A 225 -26.98 25.62 -7.28
C THR A 225 -25.88 26.62 -6.92
N ALA A 226 -24.91 26.20 -6.10
CA ALA A 226 -23.66 26.87 -5.80
C ALA A 226 -22.55 25.82 -5.72
N PHE A 227 -21.27 26.19 -5.78
CA PHE A 227 -20.18 25.21 -5.73
C PHE A 227 -20.34 24.26 -4.54
N THR A 228 -20.60 22.99 -4.85
CA THR A 228 -20.83 21.92 -3.88
C THR A 228 -20.30 20.64 -4.46
N ALA A 229 -19.43 19.96 -3.73
CA ALA A 229 -18.93 18.64 -4.05
C ALA A 229 -19.18 17.70 -2.87
N VAL A 230 -19.44 16.43 -3.13
CA VAL A 230 -19.73 15.40 -2.15
C VAL A 230 -18.92 14.18 -2.48
N ARG A 231 -18.41 13.50 -1.45
CA ARG A 231 -17.72 12.23 -1.60
C ARG A 231 -18.06 11.26 -0.49
N TYR A 232 -17.89 9.98 -0.76
CA TYR A 232 -17.69 8.96 0.25
C TYR A 232 -16.71 7.91 -0.29
N TYR A 233 -16.28 7.01 0.59
CA TYR A 233 -15.38 5.93 0.25
C TYR A 233 -15.98 4.60 0.70
N ALA A 234 -15.67 3.52 -0.01
CA ALA A 234 -16.01 2.17 0.40
C ALA A 234 -14.83 1.22 0.23
N LEU A 235 -14.75 0.23 1.10
CA LEU A 235 -13.90 -0.95 0.93
C LEU A 235 -14.79 -2.14 0.61
N LEU A 236 -14.44 -2.86 -0.46
CA LEU A 236 -15.11 -4.07 -0.89
C LEU A 236 -14.21 -5.27 -0.60
N LEU A 237 -14.63 -6.09 0.36
CA LEU A 237 -13.91 -7.27 0.80
C LEU A 237 -14.47 -8.50 0.08
N PRO A 238 -13.61 -9.35 -0.53
CA PRO A 238 -14.06 -10.57 -1.16
C PRO A 238 -14.67 -11.51 -0.12
N LEU A 239 -15.66 -12.29 -0.53
CA LEU A 239 -16.24 -13.33 0.33
C LEU A 239 -15.22 -14.46 0.49
N PRO A 240 -14.95 -14.93 1.73
CA PRO A 240 -14.14 -16.13 1.90
C PRO A 240 -14.84 -17.30 1.18
N ALA A 241 -14.06 -18.06 0.39
CA ALA A 241 -14.57 -19.16 -0.44
C ALA A 241 -15.24 -20.29 0.37
N ASP A 242 -14.99 -20.35 1.69
CA ASP A 242 -15.69 -21.18 2.65
C ASP A 242 -16.02 -20.34 3.89
N ALA A 243 -17.29 -20.33 4.30
CA ALA A 243 -17.82 -19.49 5.37
C ALA A 243 -17.20 -19.80 6.75
N ALA A 244 -16.07 -19.17 7.04
CA ALA A 244 -15.73 -18.67 8.37
C ALA A 244 -15.49 -17.16 8.22
N ALA A 245 -16.12 -16.36 9.08
CA ALA A 245 -16.10 -14.90 9.01
C ALA A 245 -14.67 -14.33 8.89
N PRO A 246 -14.46 -13.18 8.23
CA PRO A 246 -13.15 -12.55 8.14
C PRO A 246 -12.73 -12.01 9.51
N ASN A 247 -12.06 -12.85 10.29
CA ASN A 247 -11.65 -12.55 11.66
C ASN A 247 -10.17 -12.14 11.78
N ASP A 248 -9.43 -12.08 10.66
CA ASP A 248 -7.96 -12.11 10.68
C ASP A 248 -7.26 -10.77 10.38
N LEU A 249 -7.99 -9.65 10.37
CA LEU A 249 -7.40 -8.29 10.30
C LEU A 249 -7.60 -7.46 11.57
N ALA A 250 -8.25 -8.02 12.60
CA ALA A 250 -8.62 -7.28 13.81
C ALA A 250 -7.44 -7.18 14.79
N THR A 251 -6.72 -6.06 14.78
CA THR A 251 -5.87 -5.65 15.90
C THR A 251 -6.71 -4.86 16.89
N GLY A 252 -7.17 -5.53 17.97
CA GLY A 252 -7.97 -4.90 19.01
C GLY A 252 -7.29 -3.66 19.59
N LEU A 253 -7.95 -2.50 19.44
CA LEU A 253 -7.50 -1.21 19.98
C LEU A 253 -7.83 -1.10 21.47
N ASP A 254 -7.03 -1.73 22.34
CA ASP A 254 -7.04 -1.46 23.78
C ASP A 254 -5.60 -1.16 24.25
N ALA A 255 -5.37 0.06 24.75
CA ALA A 255 -4.06 0.60 25.13
C ALA A 255 -3.55 0.07 26.48
N HIS A 256 -2.22 -0.07 26.66
CA HIS A 256 -1.45 0.30 27.87
C HIS A 256 0.08 -0.01 27.81
N HIS A 257 0.88 1.04 28.06
CA HIS A 257 2.19 1.11 28.76
C HIS A 257 3.50 0.72 28.06
N ALA A 258 4.54 1.52 28.36
CA ALA A 258 5.87 1.60 27.74
C ALA A 258 6.98 0.86 28.50
N HIS A 259 8.04 0.37 27.81
CA HIS A 259 9.46 0.74 28.05
C HIS A 259 10.50 -0.08 27.23
N GLY A 260 11.25 0.62 26.36
CA GLY A 260 12.73 0.66 26.22
C GLY A 260 13.66 -0.59 26.26
N ALA A 261 14.37 -0.82 25.15
CA ALA A 261 15.85 -0.80 24.98
C ALA A 261 16.49 -1.96 24.17
N GLU A 262 16.89 -1.61 22.94
CA GLU A 262 18.12 -1.96 22.18
C GLU A 262 18.57 -3.43 21.98
N CYS A 263 18.42 -3.90 20.72
CA CYS A 263 19.34 -4.83 20.07
C CYS A 263 19.66 -4.35 18.64
N SER A 264 20.95 -4.36 18.25
CA SER A 264 21.48 -3.76 17.01
C SER A 264 21.73 -4.79 15.89
N CYS A 265 20.74 -5.59 15.51
CA CYS A 265 20.86 -6.52 14.37
C CYS A 265 19.64 -6.44 13.43
N GLY A 266 19.70 -5.49 12.49
CA GLY A 266 18.71 -5.30 11.43
C GLY A 266 18.42 -3.81 11.23
N GLY A 267 18.57 -3.32 10.00
CA GLY A 267 18.21 -1.93 9.67
C GLY A 267 16.73 -1.61 9.95
N GLU A 268 16.38 -0.33 9.92
CA GLU A 268 15.01 0.16 10.09
C GLU A 268 14.05 -0.53 9.10
N LEU A 269 12.93 -1.05 9.63
CA LEU A 269 11.84 -1.58 8.83
C LEU A 269 11.36 -0.51 7.83
N ASN A 270 11.44 -0.82 6.54
CA ASN A 270 10.90 0.02 5.50
C ASN A 270 9.36 -0.06 5.55
N PRO A 271 8.64 1.03 5.86
CA PRO A 271 7.18 1.01 5.99
C PRO A 271 6.43 0.78 4.67
N GLU A 272 7.12 0.83 3.52
CA GLU A 272 6.54 0.49 2.22
C GLU A 272 6.64 -1.02 1.92
N HIS A 273 7.59 -1.73 2.54
CA HIS A 273 7.90 -3.14 2.27
C HIS A 273 8.62 -3.83 3.46
N PRO A 274 7.95 -4.19 4.57
CA PRO A 274 8.61 -4.89 5.69
C PRO A 274 8.96 -6.37 5.40
N GLY A 275 9.84 -6.58 4.42
CA GLY A 275 10.67 -7.76 4.39
C GLY A 275 11.93 -7.56 5.23
N PHE A 276 12.58 -8.65 5.60
CA PHE A 276 13.98 -8.55 5.99
C PHE A 276 14.80 -8.35 4.73
N GLU A 277 15.21 -7.11 4.49
CA GLU A 277 16.18 -6.81 3.45
C GLU A 277 17.57 -7.12 3.97
N LEU A 278 18.23 -8.09 3.34
CA LEU A 278 19.61 -8.41 3.66
C LEU A 278 20.50 -7.54 2.78
N ASP A 279 21.31 -6.69 3.43
CA ASP A 279 22.07 -5.61 2.79
C ASP A 279 22.94 -6.11 1.64
N LEU A 280 23.77 -7.13 1.89
CA LEU A 280 24.73 -7.65 0.92
C LEU A 280 24.67 -9.18 0.84
N PRO A 281 25.01 -9.78 -0.32
CA PRO A 281 25.35 -11.20 -0.37
C PRO A 281 26.49 -11.50 0.60
N HIS A 282 26.47 -12.65 1.28
CA HIS A 282 27.47 -12.99 2.32
C HIS A 282 28.92 -12.86 1.81
N LEU A 283 29.18 -13.34 0.59
CA LEU A 283 30.51 -13.23 -0.07
C LEU A 283 30.96 -11.79 -0.34
N ILE A 284 30.04 -10.84 -0.46
CA ILE A 284 30.34 -9.41 -0.64
C ILE A 284 30.46 -8.72 0.71
N ALA A 285 29.65 -9.12 1.69
CA ALA A 285 29.70 -8.60 3.05
C ALA A 285 31.05 -8.89 3.73
N GLU A 286 31.69 -10.02 3.41
CA GLU A 286 33.02 -10.41 3.93
C GLU A 286 34.19 -9.57 3.37
N LEU A 287 33.99 -8.85 2.27
CA LEU A 287 35.05 -8.04 1.66
C LEU A 287 35.23 -6.70 2.38
N SER A 288 36.47 -6.21 2.38
CA SER A 288 36.75 -4.83 2.78
C SER A 288 36.09 -3.83 1.83
N GLU A 289 35.82 -2.61 2.31
CA GLU A 289 35.24 -1.53 1.47
C GLU A 289 36.06 -1.26 0.21
N GLU A 290 37.39 -1.28 0.32
CA GLU A 290 38.29 -1.09 -0.82
C GLU A 290 38.18 -2.21 -1.86
N GLU A 291 38.02 -3.46 -1.42
CA GLU A 291 37.86 -4.60 -2.31
C GLU A 291 36.47 -4.62 -2.95
N ARG A 292 35.42 -4.25 -2.21
CA ARG A 292 34.08 -4.07 -2.77
C ARG A 292 34.08 -3.03 -3.87
N ALA A 293 34.67 -1.85 -3.62
CA ALA A 293 34.75 -0.77 -4.61
C ALA A 293 35.53 -1.14 -5.88
N LYS A 294 36.50 -2.07 -5.78
CA LYS A 294 37.27 -2.57 -6.93
C LYS A 294 36.54 -3.65 -7.72
N ARG A 295 35.80 -4.52 -7.03
CA ARG A 295 35.25 -5.75 -7.62
C ARG A 295 33.79 -5.62 -8.06
N VAL A 296 32.96 -4.85 -7.36
CA VAL A 296 31.56 -4.64 -7.74
C VAL A 296 31.51 -3.73 -8.96
N GLN A 297 31.13 -4.29 -10.11
CA GLN A 297 31.06 -3.57 -11.40
C GLN A 297 29.67 -3.00 -11.64
N VAL A 298 28.63 -3.71 -11.19
CA VAL A 298 27.23 -3.31 -11.32
C VAL A 298 26.55 -3.51 -9.98
N ASP A 299 25.82 -2.49 -9.53
CA ASP A 299 24.88 -2.58 -8.42
C ASP A 299 23.66 -1.72 -8.74
N THR A 300 22.50 -2.35 -8.77
CA THR A 300 21.20 -1.72 -9.04
C THR A 300 20.26 -1.82 -7.85
N GLY A 301 20.74 -2.31 -6.70
CA GLY A 301 19.92 -2.67 -5.54
C GLY A 301 19.14 -3.99 -5.70
N THR A 302 18.83 -4.40 -6.94
CA THR A 302 18.14 -5.67 -7.27
C THR A 302 19.08 -6.69 -7.92
N MET A 303 20.10 -6.23 -8.63
CA MET A 303 21.12 -7.05 -9.28
C MET A 303 22.50 -6.50 -8.96
N MET A 304 23.43 -7.41 -8.66
CA MET A 304 24.82 -7.10 -8.40
C MET A 304 25.73 -8.02 -9.20
N VAL A 305 26.73 -7.44 -9.87
CA VAL A 305 27.76 -8.20 -10.59
C VAL A 305 29.12 -7.81 -10.02
N ALA A 306 29.84 -8.79 -9.48
CA ALA A 306 31.14 -8.60 -8.88
C ALA A 306 32.20 -9.48 -9.57
N ASP A 307 33.22 -8.82 -10.12
CA ASP A 307 34.31 -9.47 -10.85
C ASP A 307 35.09 -10.44 -9.97
N GLY A 308 35.28 -11.65 -10.49
CA GLY A 308 35.91 -12.76 -9.77
C GLY A 308 35.13 -13.30 -8.56
N ILE A 309 33.87 -12.87 -8.34
CA ILE A 309 33.04 -13.32 -7.21
C ILE A 309 31.75 -13.96 -7.70
N GLY A 310 30.97 -13.26 -8.52
CA GLY A 310 29.70 -13.79 -8.99
C GLY A 310 28.68 -12.77 -9.45
N ASN A 311 27.54 -13.30 -9.88
CA ASN A 311 26.36 -12.52 -10.23
C ASN A 311 25.26 -12.83 -9.22
N PHE A 312 24.63 -11.80 -8.71
CA PHE A 312 23.65 -11.90 -7.65
C PHE A 312 22.35 -11.22 -8.04
N LEU A 313 21.24 -11.88 -7.74
CA LEU A 313 19.90 -11.36 -7.93
C LEU A 313 19.19 -11.32 -6.57
N LYS A 314 18.62 -10.17 -6.22
CA LYS A 314 17.75 -10.02 -5.04
C LYS A 314 16.37 -10.55 -5.39
N VAL A 315 15.89 -11.51 -4.62
CA VAL A 315 14.63 -12.23 -4.83
C VAL A 315 13.83 -12.30 -3.55
N ARG A 316 12.56 -12.67 -3.67
CA ARG A 316 11.66 -12.90 -2.54
C ARG A 316 11.77 -14.34 -2.06
N LEU A 317 11.92 -14.52 -0.76
CA LEU A 317 11.81 -15.81 -0.08
C LEU A 317 10.59 -15.77 0.86
N PRO A 318 9.46 -16.38 0.46
CA PRO A 318 8.25 -16.43 1.29
C PRO A 318 8.39 -17.48 2.40
N VAL A 319 7.92 -17.12 3.59
CA VAL A 319 7.89 -17.95 4.78
C VAL A 319 6.45 -17.93 5.34
N PRO A 320 5.70 -19.04 5.23
CA PRO A 320 4.38 -19.16 5.82
C PRO A 320 4.44 -19.16 7.36
N LEU A 321 3.54 -18.42 8.01
CA LEU A 321 3.40 -18.36 9.46
C LEU A 321 2.18 -19.16 9.94
N ALA A 322 2.24 -19.65 11.18
CA ALA A 322 1.16 -20.41 11.82
C ALA A 322 -0.13 -19.60 12.04
N ASP A 323 -0.05 -18.27 11.98
CA ASP A 323 -1.19 -17.36 12.06
C ASP A 323 -1.71 -16.93 10.67
N SER A 324 -1.53 -17.79 9.66
CA SER A 324 -1.98 -17.61 8.27
C SER A 324 -1.31 -16.47 7.49
N ARG A 325 -0.43 -15.69 8.12
CA ARG A 325 0.38 -14.67 7.44
C ARG A 325 1.54 -15.31 6.68
N THR A 326 2.15 -14.54 5.78
CA THR A 326 3.44 -14.86 5.16
C THR A 326 4.41 -13.73 5.45
N VAL A 327 5.67 -14.06 5.72
CA VAL A 327 6.79 -13.12 5.82
C VAL A 327 7.69 -13.32 4.61
N VAL A 328 8.14 -12.24 3.98
CA VAL A 328 9.10 -12.34 2.87
C VAL A 328 10.45 -11.78 3.26
N TYR A 329 11.48 -12.57 3.02
CA TYR A 329 12.87 -12.13 3.10
C TYR A 329 13.32 -11.71 1.69
N LEU A 330 13.92 -10.52 1.56
CA LEU A 330 14.61 -10.14 0.34
C LEU A 330 16.05 -10.66 0.43
N VAL A 331 16.28 -11.78 -0.25
CA VAL A 331 17.55 -12.53 -0.20
C VAL A 331 18.28 -12.44 -1.53
N TRP A 332 19.60 -12.53 -1.47
CA TRP A 332 20.47 -12.60 -2.63
C TRP A 332 20.67 -14.04 -3.08
N ILE A 333 20.54 -14.28 -4.38
CA ILE A 333 20.78 -15.56 -5.02
C ILE A 333 21.95 -15.42 -5.99
N TYR A 334 22.94 -16.30 -5.88
CA TYR A 334 23.98 -16.44 -6.89
C TYR A 334 23.41 -17.12 -8.13
N LEU A 335 23.68 -16.52 -9.29
CA LEU A 335 23.32 -17.02 -10.61
C LEU A 335 24.57 -17.22 -11.46
N ALA A 336 24.57 -18.31 -12.23
CA ALA A 336 25.54 -18.50 -13.28
C ALA A 336 25.39 -17.39 -14.35
N ALA A 337 26.50 -16.99 -14.99
CA ALA A 337 26.51 -15.89 -15.97
C ALA A 337 25.44 -16.04 -17.07
N ARG A 338 25.31 -17.24 -17.65
CA ARG A 338 24.28 -17.54 -18.66
C ARG A 338 22.84 -17.30 -18.18
N VAL A 339 22.57 -17.54 -16.89
CA VAL A 339 21.23 -17.45 -16.32
C VAL A 339 20.88 -15.99 -16.07
N ILE A 340 21.83 -15.20 -15.55
CA ILE A 340 21.56 -13.78 -15.31
C ILE A 340 21.42 -13.01 -16.63
N GLU A 341 22.17 -13.36 -17.67
CA GLU A 341 22.00 -12.82 -19.02
C GLU A 341 20.60 -13.13 -19.57
N GLU A 342 20.12 -14.37 -19.43
CA GLU A 342 18.76 -14.76 -19.84
C GLU A 342 17.69 -13.98 -19.06
N VAL A 343 17.85 -13.81 -17.74
CA VAL A 343 16.93 -13.03 -16.90
C VAL A 343 16.85 -11.58 -17.38
N VAL A 344 17.99 -10.95 -17.68
CA VAL A 344 18.03 -9.56 -18.19
C VAL A 344 17.30 -9.45 -19.53
N THR A 345 17.51 -10.40 -20.45
CA THR A 345 16.79 -10.42 -21.73
C THR A 345 15.28 -10.57 -21.52
N ARG A 346 14.84 -11.49 -20.67
CA ARG A 346 13.40 -11.70 -20.39
C ARG A 346 12.73 -10.54 -19.70
N VAL A 347 13.44 -9.83 -18.82
CA VAL A 347 12.97 -8.58 -18.21
C VAL A 347 12.74 -7.53 -19.31
N HIS A 348 13.69 -7.37 -20.22
CA HIS A 348 13.56 -6.43 -21.34
C HIS A 348 12.39 -6.76 -22.26
N ASP A 349 12.21 -8.05 -22.56
CA ASP A 349 11.17 -8.54 -23.47
C ASP A 349 9.79 -8.68 -22.82
N GLY A 350 9.67 -8.44 -21.50
CA GLY A 350 8.42 -8.63 -20.76
C GLY A 350 7.97 -10.09 -20.62
N THR A 351 8.89 -11.05 -20.77
CA THR A 351 8.61 -12.50 -20.78
C THR A 351 9.16 -13.24 -19.55
N LEU A 352 9.53 -12.50 -18.51
CA LEU A 352 9.97 -13.07 -17.24
C LEU A 352 8.87 -13.81 -16.45
N PRO A 353 7.59 -13.35 -16.41
CA PRO A 353 6.56 -13.99 -15.59
C PRO A 353 6.38 -15.48 -15.93
N GLY A 354 6.39 -16.34 -14.91
CA GLY A 354 6.29 -17.80 -15.03
C GLY A 354 7.55 -18.50 -15.53
N HIS A 355 8.63 -17.77 -15.87
CA HIS A 355 9.90 -18.38 -16.22
C HIS A 355 10.61 -18.89 -14.96
N ARG A 356 11.05 -20.16 -15.01
CA ARG A 356 11.71 -20.84 -13.88
C ARG A 356 13.18 -21.08 -14.16
N PHE A 357 14.03 -20.81 -13.17
CA PHE A 357 15.48 -20.99 -13.25
C PHE A 357 16.09 -21.26 -11.88
N GLU A 358 17.32 -21.76 -11.86
CA GLU A 358 18.00 -22.21 -10.63
C GLU A 358 19.06 -21.23 -10.15
N GLY A 359 19.29 -21.21 -8.84
CA GLY A 359 20.37 -20.45 -8.21
C GLY A 359 20.76 -21.00 -6.85
N LEU A 360 21.68 -20.31 -6.16
CA LEU A 360 22.13 -20.66 -4.82
C LEU A 360 21.89 -19.51 -3.84
N LEU A 361 21.28 -19.80 -2.70
CA LEU A 361 21.04 -18.79 -1.66
C LEU A 361 22.36 -18.23 -1.11
N CYS A 362 22.51 -16.91 -1.08
CA CYS A 362 23.73 -16.23 -0.66
C CYS A 362 23.63 -15.52 0.69
N ASN A 363 22.57 -15.78 1.45
CA ASN A 363 22.41 -15.25 2.78
C ASN A 363 22.14 -16.35 3.81
N ALA A 364 22.61 -16.09 5.03
CA ALA A 364 22.09 -16.75 6.22
C ALA A 364 20.74 -16.09 6.56
N VAL A 365 19.68 -16.90 6.63
CA VAL A 365 18.32 -16.39 6.86
C VAL A 365 17.95 -16.70 8.31
N GLY A 366 17.91 -15.68 9.17
CA GLY A 366 17.44 -15.84 10.54
C GLY A 366 15.94 -16.17 10.54
N PRO A 367 15.43 -17.09 11.38
CA PRO A 367 16.08 -17.74 12.53
C PRO A 367 16.91 -18.99 12.21
N TRP A 368 16.95 -19.45 10.96
CA TRP A 368 17.61 -20.70 10.55
C TRP A 368 19.14 -20.60 10.40
N GLY A 369 19.67 -19.38 10.27
CA GLY A 369 21.10 -19.10 10.29
C GLY A 369 21.84 -19.58 9.04
N GLU A 370 23.10 -19.96 9.20
CA GLU A 370 24.01 -20.32 8.09
C GLU A 370 23.67 -21.66 7.43
N GLU A 371 22.80 -22.48 8.02
CA GLU A 371 22.40 -23.77 7.45
C GLU A 371 21.67 -23.62 6.10
N THR A 372 21.08 -22.45 5.83
CA THR A 372 20.47 -22.16 4.52
C THR A 372 21.47 -21.64 3.49
N LEU A 373 22.70 -21.31 3.89
CA LEU A 373 23.68 -20.71 3.00
C LEU A 373 24.07 -21.70 1.88
N ARG A 374 24.09 -21.21 0.64
CA ARG A 374 24.31 -21.98 -0.59
C ARG A 374 23.27 -23.07 -0.87
N ALA A 375 22.13 -23.04 -0.21
CA ALA A 375 21.02 -23.94 -0.52
C ALA A 375 20.58 -23.74 -2.00
N PRO A 376 20.41 -24.82 -2.78
CA PRO A 376 19.86 -24.73 -4.13
C PRO A 376 18.41 -24.26 -4.09
N VAL A 377 18.06 -23.31 -4.94
CA VAL A 377 16.71 -22.77 -5.08
C VAL A 377 16.25 -22.80 -6.53
N VAL A 378 14.96 -23.00 -6.71
CA VAL A 378 14.26 -22.71 -7.97
C VAL A 378 13.53 -21.40 -7.78
N LEU A 379 13.76 -20.49 -8.72
CA LEU A 379 13.15 -19.18 -8.80
C LEU A 379 12.09 -19.16 -9.88
N GLU A 380 11.04 -18.37 -9.69
CA GLU A 380 10.03 -18.08 -10.70
C GLU A 380 9.84 -16.57 -10.85
N GLY A 381 9.82 -16.09 -12.09
CA GLY A 381 9.53 -14.69 -12.40
C GLY A 381 8.08 -14.33 -12.08
N GLN A 382 7.87 -13.20 -11.40
CA GLN A 382 6.53 -12.72 -11.03
C GLN A 382 6.00 -11.70 -12.06
N PRO A 383 4.67 -11.56 -12.21
CA PRO A 383 4.09 -10.50 -13.02
C PRO A 383 4.41 -9.11 -12.47
N VAL A 384 4.56 -8.13 -13.37
CA VAL A 384 4.77 -6.73 -13.00
C VAL A 384 3.46 -6.17 -12.44
N ARG A 385 3.40 -5.98 -11.12
CA ARG A 385 2.20 -5.43 -10.45
C ARG A 385 2.05 -3.91 -10.59
N ARG A 386 3.07 -3.20 -11.11
CA ARG A 386 3.05 -1.75 -11.31
C ARG A 386 4.05 -1.32 -12.40
N GLU A 387 3.62 -0.49 -13.35
CA GLU A 387 4.47 0.00 -14.43
C GLU A 387 5.77 0.64 -13.90
N GLY A 388 6.91 0.28 -14.52
CA GLY A 388 8.22 0.88 -14.24
C GLY A 388 9.04 0.24 -13.10
N ARG A 389 8.55 -0.79 -12.41
CA ARG A 389 9.37 -1.60 -11.47
C ARG A 389 9.79 -2.92 -12.10
N VAL A 390 11.04 -3.32 -11.87
CA VAL A 390 11.53 -4.66 -12.25
C VAL A 390 10.79 -5.70 -11.40
N PRO A 391 10.15 -6.71 -12.01
CA PRO A 391 9.49 -7.76 -11.24
C PRO A 391 10.53 -8.54 -10.43
N TYR A 392 10.31 -8.66 -9.12
CA TYR A 392 11.12 -9.56 -8.31
C TYR A 392 10.83 -11.01 -8.71
N CYS A 393 11.87 -11.82 -8.79
CA CYS A 393 11.70 -13.28 -8.82
C CYS A 393 11.40 -13.78 -7.40
N GLU A 394 10.76 -14.92 -7.29
CA GLU A 394 10.39 -15.54 -6.02
C GLU A 394 10.98 -16.95 -5.92
N VAL A 395 11.47 -17.33 -4.75
CA VAL A 395 11.87 -18.70 -4.44
C VAL A 395 10.62 -19.53 -4.29
N VAL A 396 10.41 -20.46 -5.22
CA VAL A 396 9.23 -21.34 -5.23
C VAL A 396 9.54 -22.73 -4.70
N GLU A 397 10.78 -23.21 -4.89
CA GLU A 397 11.17 -24.55 -4.47
C GLU A 397 12.63 -24.59 -4.03
N SER A 398 12.97 -25.60 -3.23
CA SER A 398 14.35 -25.94 -2.89
C SER A 398 14.47 -27.44 -2.64
N THR A 399 15.57 -28.04 -3.08
CA THR A 399 15.92 -29.42 -2.73
C THR A 399 16.68 -29.51 -1.40
N HIS A 400 17.02 -28.36 -0.79
CA HIS A 400 17.65 -28.32 0.53
C HIS A 400 16.62 -28.64 1.62
N PRO A 401 16.83 -29.65 2.49
CA PRO A 401 15.82 -30.11 3.43
C PRO A 401 15.28 -29.03 4.37
N LEU A 402 16.14 -28.13 4.85
CA LEU A 402 15.71 -27.04 5.71
C LEU A 402 14.94 -25.97 4.94
N LEU A 403 15.45 -25.55 3.77
CA LEU A 403 14.82 -24.47 3.00
C LEU A 403 13.49 -24.93 2.38
N ALA A 404 13.38 -26.21 2.01
CA ALA A 404 12.11 -26.83 1.66
C ALA A 404 11.09 -26.74 2.80
N LYS A 405 11.50 -26.94 4.06
CA LYS A 405 10.62 -26.72 5.22
C LYS A 405 10.30 -25.25 5.43
N VAL A 406 11.28 -24.35 5.24
CA VAL A 406 11.05 -22.89 5.32
C VAL A 406 9.93 -22.45 4.38
N LEU A 407 9.92 -22.97 3.15
CA LEU A 407 8.93 -22.64 2.13
C LEU A 407 7.55 -23.29 2.38
N ASN A 408 7.51 -24.53 2.87
CA ASN A 408 6.28 -25.34 2.88
C ASN A 408 5.63 -25.54 4.26
N HIS A 409 6.34 -25.25 5.35
CA HIS A 409 5.78 -25.37 6.70
C HIS A 409 5.31 -24.03 7.22
N HIS A 410 4.30 -24.06 8.09
CA HIS A 410 3.88 -22.89 8.85
C HIS A 410 4.72 -22.77 10.12
N TRP A 411 5.36 -21.62 10.30
CA TRP A 411 6.26 -21.35 11.43
C TRP A 411 5.60 -20.45 12.48
N PRO A 412 5.87 -20.65 13.79
CA PRO A 412 5.41 -19.70 14.80
C PRO A 412 5.90 -18.28 14.49
N ALA A 413 5.00 -17.30 14.49
CA ALA A 413 5.34 -15.92 14.16
C ALA A 413 6.45 -15.36 15.08
N GLU A 414 6.36 -15.66 16.37
CA GLU A 414 7.37 -15.30 17.37
C GLU A 414 8.77 -15.86 17.07
N PHE A 415 8.85 -17.03 16.43
CA PHE A 415 10.11 -17.66 16.07
C PHE A 415 10.74 -16.99 14.85
N VAL A 416 9.93 -16.66 13.83
CA VAL A 416 10.42 -16.05 12.58
C VAL A 416 10.73 -14.57 12.77
N LEU A 417 9.82 -13.84 13.43
CA LEU A 417 9.92 -12.40 13.64
C LEU A 417 10.83 -12.05 14.82
N GLY A 418 10.82 -12.85 15.89
CA GLY A 418 11.60 -12.59 17.11
C GLY A 418 11.17 -11.28 17.78
N GLU A 419 12.14 -10.51 18.28
CA GLU A 419 11.93 -9.17 18.85
C GLU A 419 11.37 -8.15 17.84
N ARG A 420 11.34 -8.50 16.55
CA ARG A 420 10.82 -7.67 15.46
C ARG A 420 9.32 -7.92 15.23
N ASP A 421 8.70 -8.85 15.97
CA ASP A 421 7.24 -8.93 16.00
C ASP A 421 6.72 -7.69 16.73
N PRO A 422 5.98 -6.78 16.06
CA PRO A 422 5.47 -5.57 16.70
C PRO A 422 4.49 -5.88 17.86
N ARG A 423 4.03 -7.14 18.00
CA ARG A 423 3.21 -7.61 19.12
C ARG A 423 4.04 -8.04 20.34
N LEU A 424 5.34 -8.31 20.13
CA LEU A 424 6.30 -8.75 21.16
C LEU A 424 7.26 -7.64 21.59
N SER A 425 7.51 -6.64 20.75
CA SER A 425 8.22 -5.40 21.12
C SER A 425 7.32 -4.55 22.05
N ARG A 426 7.27 -4.90 23.33
CA ARG A 426 6.55 -4.15 24.39
C ARG A 426 7.50 -3.26 25.18
#